data_AF-A0A354TA18-F1
#
_entry.id   AF-A0A354TA18-F1
#
_cell.length_a   1.000
_cell.length_b   1.000
_cell.length_c   1.000
_cell.angle_alpha   90.00
_cell.angle_beta   90.00
_cell.angle_gamma   90.00
#
_symmetry.space_group_name_H-M   'P 1'
#
loop_
_entity.id
_entity.type
_entity.pdbx_description
1 polymer ?
#
loop_
_entity_poly.entity_id
_entity_poly.type
_entity_poly.pdbx_seq_one_letter_code
_entity_poly.pdbx_strand_id
1 'polypeptide(L)' 'RCKDEFARCLTEHLLTYTLGRKLEWYDEPATGRIVRALQTNDYRFSTLIVEIVKSHPFRNTRQGAATAR' A
#
# COMPACT_ATOMS: atom_id res chain seq x y z
N ARG A 1 -3.94 -18.32 4.00
CA ARG A 1 -3.35 -18.54 2.66
C ARG A 1 -4.10 -17.78 1.58
N CYS A 2 -5.29 -18.22 1.11
CA CYS A 2 -6.03 -17.50 0.05
C CYS A 2 -6.31 -16.01 0.39
N LYS A 3 -6.72 -15.72 1.64
CA LYS A 3 -6.97 -14.32 2.07
C LYS A 3 -5.72 -13.44 2.08
N ASP A 4 -4.54 -14.02 2.34
CA ASP A 4 -3.27 -13.29 2.38
C ASP A 4 -2.81 -12.89 0.99
N GLU A 5 -2.91 -13.83 0.05
CA GLU A 5 -2.59 -13.61 -1.36
C GLU A 5 -3.56 -12.60 -1.97
N PHE A 6 -4.86 -12.71 -1.66
CA PHE A 6 -5.85 -11.71 -2.07
C PHE A 6 -5.55 -10.32 -1.49
N ALA A 7 -5.27 -10.23 -0.19
CA ALA A 7 -4.94 -8.96 0.46
C ALA A 7 -3.66 -8.34 -0.13
N ARG A 8 -2.65 -9.17 -0.44
CA ARG A 8 -1.42 -8.73 -1.10
C ARG A 8 -1.71 -8.18 -2.49
N CYS A 9 -2.39 -8.94 -3.35
CA CYS A 9 -2.73 -8.50 -4.71
C CYS A 9 -3.56 -7.21 -4.69
N LEU A 10 -4.53 -7.09 -3.78
CA LEU A 10 -5.35 -5.90 -3.64
C LEU A 10 -4.52 -4.69 -3.18
N THR A 11 -3.61 -4.89 -2.22
CA THR A 11 -2.68 -3.86 -1.74
C THR A 11 -1.78 -3.36 -2.86
N GLU A 12 -1.22 -4.26 -3.68
CA GLU A 12 -0.35 -3.91 -4.80
C GLU A 12 -1.08 -3.10 -5.88
N HIS A 13 -2.33 -3.46 -6.21
CA HIS A 13 -3.15 -2.71 -7.15
C HIS A 13 -3.50 -1.31 -6.62
N LEU A 14 -3.89 -1.20 -5.35
CA LEU A 14 -4.22 0.10 -4.73
C LEU A 14 -3.00 1.00 -4.57
N LEU A 15 -1.83 0.44 -4.22
CA LEU A 15 -0.59 1.21 -4.18
C LEU A 15 -0.22 1.69 -5.58
N THR A 16 -0.34 0.84 -6.60
CA THR A 16 -0.10 1.25 -7.99
C THR A 16 -1.04 2.40 -8.40
N TYR A 17 -2.32 2.31 -8.04
CA TYR A 17 -3.31 3.35 -8.32
C TYR A 17 -3.01 4.66 -7.59
N THR A 18 -2.69 4.60 -6.29
CA THR A 18 -2.42 5.79 -5.47
C THR A 18 -1.10 6.47 -5.81
N LEU A 19 -0.08 5.71 -6.23
CA LEU A 19 1.22 6.24 -6.60
C LEU A 19 1.29 6.70 -8.06
N GLY A 20 0.34 6.30 -8.90
CA GLY A 20 0.36 6.54 -10.35
C GLY A 20 1.57 5.93 -11.07
N ARG A 21 2.26 4.97 -10.43
CA ARG A 21 3.43 4.25 -10.97
C ARG A 21 3.35 2.78 -10.60
N LYS A 22 4.03 1.93 -11.36
CA LYS A 22 4.21 0.52 -11.00
C LYS A 22 4.93 0.41 -9.66
N LEU A 23 4.50 -0.57 -8.85
CA LEU A 23 5.16 -0.92 -7.60
C LEU A 23 6.59 -1.41 -7.90
N GLU A 24 7.58 -0.86 -7.21
CA GLU A 24 8.97 -1.31 -7.36
C GLU A 24 9.40 -2.17 -6.16
N TRP A 25 10.53 -2.86 -6.29
CA TRP A 25 11.09 -3.69 -5.22
C TRP A 25 11.29 -2.94 -3.90
N TYR A 26 11.55 -1.63 -3.96
CA TYR A 26 11.66 -0.76 -2.78
C TYR A 26 10.36 -0.63 -1.98
N ASP A 27 9.21 -0.88 -2.60
CA ASP A 27 7.88 -0.77 -1.97
C ASP A 27 7.41 -2.12 -1.39
N GLU A 28 8.10 -3.22 -1.69
CA GLU A 28 7.78 -4.56 -1.20
C GLU A 28 7.71 -4.66 0.35
N PRO A 29 8.62 -4.01 1.12
CA PRO A 29 8.52 -3.98 2.58
C PRO A 29 7.25 -3.28 3.10
N ALA A 30 6.73 -2.31 2.35
CA ALA A 30 5.50 -1.60 2.71
C ALA A 30 4.29 -2.51 2.50
N THR A 31 4.22 -3.22 1.36
CA THR A 31 3.18 -4.23 1.09
C THR A 31 3.15 -5.31 2.17
N GLY A 32 4.32 -5.84 2.56
CA GLY A 32 4.41 -6.83 3.63
C GLY A 32 3.90 -6.34 4.98
N ARG A 33 4.18 -5.08 5.35
CA ARG A 33 3.64 -4.46 6.58
C ARG A 33 2.12 -4.33 6.54
N ILE A 34 1.56 -3.89 5.41
CA ILE A 34 0.11 -3.72 5.25
C ILE A 34 -0.61 -5.07 5.37
N VAL A 35 -0.10 -6.11 4.70
CA VAL A 35 -0.69 -7.47 4.79
C VAL A 35 -0.64 -8.00 6.22
N ARG A 36 0.47 -7.79 6.94
CA ARG A 36 0.58 -8.20 8.35
C ARG A 36 -0.40 -7.44 9.25
N ALA A 37 -0.56 -6.14 9.04
CA ALA A 37 -1.54 -5.33 9.76
C ALA A 37 -2.99 -5.78 9.48
N LEU A 38 -3.28 -6.19 8.24
CA LEU A 38 -4.59 -6.76 7.88
C LEU A 38 -4.85 -8.09 8.57
N GLN A 39 -3.86 -8.96 8.65
CA GLN A 39 -3.98 -10.22 9.39
C GLN A 39 -4.36 -10.00 10.87
N THR A 40 -3.75 -8.99 11.51
CA THR A 40 -4.07 -8.63 12.91
C THR A 40 -5.45 -7.98 13.07
N ASN A 41 -6.04 -7.46 12.01
CA ASN A 41 -7.32 -6.74 12.02
C ASN A 41 -8.42 -7.45 11.23
N ASP A 42 -8.40 -8.79 11.17
CA ASP A 42 -9.43 -9.61 10.50
C ASP A 42 -9.68 -9.22 9.03
N TYR A 43 -8.64 -8.75 8.32
CA TYR A 43 -8.69 -8.31 6.93
C TYR A 43 -9.75 -7.21 6.66
N ARG A 44 -10.02 -6.35 7.65
CA ARG A 44 -10.94 -5.23 7.48
C ARG A 44 -10.45 -4.26 6.39
N PHE A 45 -11.35 -3.95 5.45
CA PHE A 45 -11.06 -3.02 4.36
C PHE A 45 -10.72 -1.60 4.83
N SER A 46 -11.32 -1.15 5.92
CA SER A 46 -10.97 0.14 6.55
C SER A 46 -9.52 0.16 7.05
N THR A 47 -9.01 -0.96 7.58
CA THR A 47 -7.60 -1.08 7.97
C THR A 47 -6.68 -1.01 6.76
N LEU A 48 -7.06 -1.63 5.62
CA LEU A 48 -6.28 -1.58 4.38
C LEU A 48 -6.02 -0.13 3.95
N ILE A 49 -7.09 0.67 3.88
CA ILE A 49 -6.98 2.09 3.47
C ILE A 49 -6.11 2.87 4.46
N VAL A 50 -6.34 2.71 5.77
CA VAL A 50 -5.57 3.42 6.79
C VAL A 50 -4.08 3.08 6.70
N GLU A 51 -3.74 1.80 6.52
CA GLU A 51 -2.36 1.35 6.42
C GLU A 51 -1.69 1.80 5.10
N ILE A 52 -2.44 1.83 3.99
CA ILE A 52 -1.97 2.41 2.72
C ILE A 52 -1.64 3.90 2.90
N VAL A 53 -2.54 4.69 3.50
CA VAL A 53 -2.33 6.13 3.72
C VAL A 53 -1.17 6.40 4.68
N LYS A 54 -0.96 5.54 5.69
CA LYS A 54 0.18 5.62 6.60
C LYS A 54 1.50 5.15 5.98
N SER A 55 1.44 4.38 4.90
CA SER A 55 2.61 3.75 4.31
C SER A 55 3.62 4.76 3.77
N HIS A 56 4.90 4.37 3.80
CA HIS A 56 6.00 5.14 3.23
C HIS A 56 5.78 5.50 1.74
N PRO A 57 5.37 4.57 0.84
CA PRO A 57 5.11 4.93 -0.56
C PRO A 57 4.10 6.07 -0.70
N PHE A 58 3.00 6.06 0.06
CA PHE A 58 2.00 7.12 -0.01
C PHE A 58 2.55 8.46 0.49
N ARG A 59 3.24 8.46 1.64
CA ARG A 59 3.77 9.70 2.25
C ARG A 59 4.97 10.29 1.50
N ASN A 60 5.81 9.44 0.91
CA ASN A 60 7.00 9.83 0.15
C ASN A 60 6.77 9.76 -1.37
N THR A 61 5.52 9.94 -1.82
CA THR A 61 5.22 10.08 -3.24
C THR A 61 5.95 11.33 -3.77
N ARG A 62 7.01 11.10 -4.56
CA ARG A 62 7.84 12.15 -5.18
C ARG A 62 7.03 13.11 -6.06
N GLN A 63 5.80 12.76 -6.45
CA GLN A 63 4.93 13.62 -7.26
C GLN A 63 4.41 14.85 -6.49
N GLY A 64 4.40 14.84 -5.15
CA GLY A 64 3.99 16.01 -4.35
C GLY A 64 4.97 17.18 -4.37
N ALA A 65 6.22 16.97 -4.82
CA ALA A 65 7.22 18.03 -4.95
C ALA A 65 7.23 18.70 -6.33
N ALA A 66 6.46 18.18 -7.31
CA ALA A 66 6.48 18.68 -8.68
C ALA A 66 5.46 19.81 -8.97
N THR A 67 4.62 20.19 -8.01
CA THR A 67 3.66 21.31 -8.14
C THR A 67 4.11 22.57 -7.39
N ALA A 68 5.42 22.80 -7.35
CA ALA A 68 5.98 24.12 -7.11
C ALA A 68 6.56 24.65 -8.44
N ARG A 69 5.68 24.92 -9.41
CA ARG A 69 6.01 25.69 -10.60
C ARG A 69 4.77 26.38 -11.14
#